data_AF-E6U508-F1
#
_entry.id   AF-E6U508-F1
#
_cell.length_a   1.000
_cell.length_b   1.000
_cell.length_c   1.000
_cell.angle_alpha   90.00
_cell.angle_beta   90.00
_cell.angle_gamma   90.00
#
_symmetry.space_group_name_H-M   'P 1'
#
loop_
_entity.id
_entity.type
_entity.pdbx_description
1 polymer ?
#
loop_
_entity_poly.entity_id
_entity_poly.type
_entity_poly.pdbx_seq_one_letter_code
_entity_poly.pdbx_strand_id
1 'polypeptide(L)'
;MCGVGGLIGHELTRQGEEKSMDQNQNNGNQAFFDLGNNVFIEAGFEVSYPKAVSIGELTYIQKDCFFNIPNEQDAGFPKIEIQENCSIGKRCVISAVNRVILEDRVILGANVHVSDHDHEYREVGVPIMFQGATVLDATVTIGRGSWIANNGVIIGDVHIGRGCVVGANSVVTGDIPDYCVAVGSPARVIKCFDPVTGTWLRVRDQGHLTQVLRQRQQQKPVLSVCVLTDGDLAAFETCMSVLCKDAGNDRMLDIVVCDNGADKAVTGTAQAFCSAFDNVRLVQDTTAEEFDRRYLRALAQAKGEFVTVIEDKDGFAHNGVYHILHALFGNRTCSVLLSQNVNQMFSYQTGSGWGNYANHLFPHTYEPFRVTFQTQLVNGIADKARKAGTGCSHLFLQYRCLSAGQAYCIATGIIFMDHGAETAGTDRGRSMEQCRAFVESLSAGETEKAE
;
A
#
# COMPACT_ATOMS: atom_id res chain seq x y z
N MET A 1 23.07 -5.08 -14.21
CA MET A 1 23.06 -4.32 -12.94
C MET A 1 21.78 -3.50 -12.92
N CYS A 2 20.72 -4.01 -12.29
CA CYS A 2 19.49 -3.23 -12.07
C CYS A 2 19.76 -2.31 -10.88
N GLY A 3 19.74 -1.00 -11.13
CA GLY A 3 19.78 0.01 -10.08
C GLY A 3 18.46 0.04 -9.34
N VAL A 4 18.31 -0.83 -8.34
CA VAL A 4 17.16 -0.84 -7.40
C VAL A 4 17.37 0.17 -6.25
N GLY A 5 18.48 0.93 -6.26
CA GLY A 5 18.83 1.88 -5.20
C GLY A 5 18.59 3.35 -5.49
N GLY A 6 17.85 3.71 -6.56
CA GLY A 6 17.81 5.10 -7.06
C GLY A 6 16.48 5.87 -6.96
N LEU A 7 15.39 5.24 -6.51
CA LEU A 7 14.04 5.85 -6.55
C LEU A 7 13.46 6.21 -5.17
N ILE A 8 14.28 6.17 -4.12
CA ILE A 8 13.91 6.66 -2.79
C ILE A 8 14.91 7.75 -2.43
N GLY A 9 14.55 9.01 -2.67
CA GLY A 9 15.37 10.17 -2.31
C GLY A 9 16.19 10.75 -3.46
N HIS A 10 15.52 11.35 -4.44
CA HIS A 10 16.11 12.46 -5.20
C HIS A 10 15.15 13.65 -5.11
N GLU A 11 15.37 14.51 -4.11
CA GLU A 11 15.36 15.95 -4.43
C GLU A 11 16.38 16.11 -5.55
N LEU A 12 15.89 16.30 -6.77
CA LEU A 12 16.71 16.61 -7.92
C LEU A 12 17.44 17.92 -7.63
N THR A 13 18.72 17.80 -7.25
CA THR A 13 19.67 18.89 -7.39
C THR A 13 19.64 19.33 -8.85
N ARG A 14 19.09 20.54 -9.06
CA ARG A 14 19.09 21.27 -10.33
C ARG A 14 20.50 21.25 -10.94
N GLN A 15 20.73 20.35 -11.89
CA GLN A 15 21.77 20.44 -12.91
C GLN A 15 21.63 19.27 -13.90
N GLY A 16 20.54 19.31 -14.66
CA GLY A 16 20.37 18.57 -15.91
C GLY A 16 19.51 19.46 -16.78
N GLU A 17 19.99 19.80 -17.98
CA GLU A 17 19.33 20.74 -18.89
C GLU A 17 17.84 20.41 -19.04
N GLU A 18 16.99 21.28 -18.50
CA GLU A 18 15.55 21.31 -18.80
C GLU A 18 15.40 21.60 -20.29
N LYS A 19 15.28 20.54 -21.09
CA LYS A 19 14.45 20.61 -22.28
C LYS A 19 13.09 20.10 -21.89
N SER A 20 12.26 20.99 -21.33
CA SER A 20 10.82 20.86 -21.37
C SER A 20 10.42 20.85 -22.85
N MET A 21 10.39 19.66 -23.44
CA MET A 21 9.93 19.50 -24.79
C MET A 21 8.41 19.47 -24.69
N ASP A 22 7.81 20.63 -24.95
CA ASP A 22 6.38 20.81 -25.17
C ASP A 22 6.00 20.02 -26.43
N GLN A 23 5.87 18.70 -26.29
CA GLN A 23 5.52 17.79 -27.38
C GLN A 23 4.02 17.56 -27.42
N ASN A 24 3.31 18.65 -27.66
CA ASN A 24 2.01 18.63 -28.32
C ASN A 24 2.16 18.64 -29.87
N GLN A 25 3.35 18.32 -30.39
CA GLN A 25 3.69 18.35 -31.81
C GLN A 25 4.51 17.13 -32.21
N ASN A 26 3.84 16.00 -32.49
CA ASN A 26 4.08 15.14 -33.66
C ASN A 26 3.40 13.77 -33.49
N ASN A 27 2.08 13.76 -33.68
CA ASN A 27 1.30 12.72 -34.37
C ASN A 27 -0.13 13.26 -34.46
N GLY A 28 -0.84 13.01 -35.54
CA GLY A 28 -2.11 13.67 -35.88
C GLY A 28 -3.12 13.81 -34.73
N ASN A 29 -3.14 14.99 -34.12
CA ASN A 29 -4.30 15.71 -33.60
C ASN A 29 -5.29 14.93 -32.72
N GLN A 30 -4.84 14.21 -31.69
CA GLN A 30 -5.72 13.61 -30.68
C GLN A 30 -5.03 13.48 -29.31
N ALA A 31 -5.60 14.13 -28.30
CA ALA A 31 -5.14 14.04 -26.91
C ALA A 31 -5.38 12.63 -26.33
N PHE A 32 -4.60 12.26 -25.32
CA PHE A 32 -4.88 11.08 -24.48
C PHE A 32 -6.28 11.15 -23.87
N PHE A 33 -6.84 9.99 -23.48
CA PHE A 33 -8.05 9.96 -22.65
C PHE A 33 -7.82 10.75 -21.36
N ASP A 34 -6.68 10.48 -20.72
CA ASP A 34 -6.19 11.22 -19.55
C ASP A 34 -4.65 11.11 -19.48
N LEU A 35 -3.99 12.17 -19.01
CA LEU A 35 -2.54 12.22 -18.85
C LEU A 35 -2.21 12.93 -17.53
N GLY A 36 -1.76 12.14 -16.57
CA GLY A 36 -1.41 12.59 -15.23
C GLY A 36 -0.18 13.50 -15.19
N ASN A 37 0.02 14.13 -14.04
CA ASN A 37 1.15 15.02 -13.82
C ASN A 37 2.47 14.24 -13.76
N ASN A 38 3.57 14.88 -14.18
CA ASN A 38 4.93 14.31 -14.08
C ASN A 38 5.09 12.95 -14.78
N VAL A 39 4.34 12.72 -15.85
CA VAL A 39 4.55 11.58 -16.75
C VAL A 39 5.78 11.86 -17.61
N PHE A 40 6.71 10.91 -17.66
CA PHE A 40 7.92 11.01 -18.48
C PHE A 40 7.94 9.90 -19.53
N ILE A 41 8.00 10.30 -20.80
CA ILE A 41 8.01 9.38 -21.94
C ILE A 41 9.29 9.65 -22.75
N GLU A 42 10.11 8.62 -22.92
CA GLU A 42 11.32 8.69 -23.73
C GLU A 42 11.03 8.64 -25.24
N ALA A 43 12.01 9.06 -26.04
CA ALA A 43 11.93 9.05 -27.49
C ALA A 43 11.64 7.64 -28.07
N GLY A 44 10.91 7.61 -29.19
CA GLY A 44 10.53 6.36 -29.86
C GLY A 44 9.24 5.73 -29.31
N PHE A 45 8.55 6.37 -28.36
CA PHE A 45 7.21 5.96 -27.98
C PHE A 45 6.22 6.17 -29.13
N GLU A 46 5.49 5.12 -29.47
CA GLU A 46 4.43 5.12 -30.48
C GLU A 46 3.10 4.74 -29.84
N VAL A 47 2.02 5.37 -30.28
CA VAL A 47 0.67 5.05 -29.82
C VAL A 47 -0.31 5.19 -30.98
N SER A 48 -1.15 4.17 -31.17
CA SER A 48 -2.34 4.25 -32.03
C SER A 48 -3.55 4.64 -31.20
N TYR A 49 -4.40 5.49 -31.74
CA TYR A 49 -5.64 5.96 -31.10
C TYR A 49 -5.46 6.47 -29.64
N PRO A 50 -4.70 7.56 -29.42
CA PRO A 50 -4.37 8.07 -28.07
C PRO A 50 -5.58 8.33 -27.17
N LYS A 51 -6.74 8.69 -27.74
CA LYS A 51 -7.99 8.94 -27.02
C LYS A 51 -8.51 7.76 -26.20
N ALA A 52 -8.01 6.55 -26.44
CA ALA A 52 -8.36 5.36 -25.66
C ALA A 52 -7.25 4.97 -24.67
N VAL A 53 -6.29 5.84 -24.38
CA VAL A 53 -5.18 5.58 -23.48
C VAL A 53 -5.19 6.59 -22.33
N SER A 54 -5.13 6.08 -21.11
CA SER A 54 -4.92 6.87 -19.88
C SER A 54 -3.57 6.52 -19.27
N ILE A 55 -2.81 7.53 -18.85
CA ILE A 55 -1.51 7.36 -18.17
C ILE A 55 -1.51 8.18 -16.88
N GLY A 56 -1.43 7.50 -15.74
CA GLY A 56 -1.46 8.10 -14.41
C GLY A 56 -0.17 8.82 -14.05
N GLU A 57 -0.24 9.66 -13.02
CA GLU A 57 0.86 10.52 -12.57
C GLU A 57 2.13 9.75 -12.20
N LEU A 58 3.28 10.42 -12.29
CA LEU A 58 4.61 9.89 -11.94
C LEU A 58 5.01 8.62 -12.72
N THR A 59 4.33 8.33 -13.83
CA THR A 59 4.63 7.17 -14.67
C THR A 59 5.81 7.46 -15.59
N TYR A 60 6.71 6.48 -15.70
CA TYR A 60 7.90 6.56 -16.54
C TYR A 60 7.86 5.48 -17.63
N ILE A 61 7.90 5.91 -18.89
CA ILE A 61 7.89 5.04 -20.08
C ILE A 61 9.21 5.20 -20.83
N GLN A 62 10.00 4.12 -20.87
CA GLN A 62 11.28 4.09 -21.58
C GLN A 62 11.10 4.00 -23.09
N LYS A 63 12.21 4.23 -23.81
CA LYS A 63 12.25 4.32 -25.27
C LYS A 63 11.66 3.12 -26.01
N ASP A 64 11.22 3.41 -27.22
CA ASP A 64 10.80 2.44 -28.24
C ASP A 64 9.58 1.58 -27.82
N CYS A 65 8.73 2.06 -26.90
CA CYS A 65 7.49 1.37 -26.52
C CYS A 65 6.36 1.64 -27.52
N PHE A 66 5.48 0.67 -27.73
CA PHE A 66 4.33 0.80 -28.63
C PHE A 66 3.02 0.44 -27.95
N PHE A 67 2.09 1.39 -27.89
CA PHE A 67 0.72 1.17 -27.40
C PHE A 67 -0.23 1.05 -28.59
N ASN A 68 -0.80 -0.14 -28.76
CA ASN A 68 -1.58 -0.52 -29.92
C ASN A 68 -3.06 -0.70 -29.55
N ILE A 69 -3.95 -0.06 -30.28
CA ILE A 69 -5.41 -0.13 -30.16
C ILE A 69 -5.93 -0.59 -31.52
N PRO A 70 -6.02 -1.90 -31.77
CA PRO A 70 -6.39 -2.42 -33.09
C PRO A 70 -7.81 -2.04 -33.53
N ASN A 71 -8.70 -1.79 -32.56
CA ASN A 71 -10.08 -1.40 -32.81
C ASN A 71 -10.34 0.01 -32.25
N GLU A 72 -10.33 1.02 -33.12
CA GLU A 72 -10.52 2.45 -32.81
C GLU A 72 -11.99 2.84 -32.55
N GLN A 73 -12.75 1.97 -31.88
CA GLN A 73 -14.09 2.27 -31.39
C GLN A 73 -14.03 2.94 -30.03
N ASP A 74 -14.70 4.08 -29.91
CA ASP A 74 -14.87 4.77 -28.63
C ASP A 74 -15.74 3.93 -27.70
N ALA A 75 -15.17 3.54 -26.57
CA ALA A 75 -15.82 2.73 -25.55
C ALA A 75 -16.36 3.58 -24.38
N GLY A 76 -16.08 4.89 -24.34
CA GLY A 76 -16.38 5.75 -23.19
C GLY A 76 -15.46 5.55 -21.98
N PHE A 77 -14.39 4.76 -22.12
CA PHE A 77 -13.36 4.49 -21.11
C PHE A 77 -12.01 4.21 -21.80
N PRO A 78 -10.86 4.32 -21.09
CA PRO A 78 -9.56 4.00 -21.66
C PRO A 78 -9.41 2.48 -21.86
N LYS A 79 -9.04 2.07 -23.07
CA LYS A 79 -8.70 0.68 -23.40
C LYS A 79 -7.33 0.29 -22.87
N ILE A 80 -6.37 1.21 -22.84
CA ILE A 80 -5.12 1.03 -22.08
C ILE A 80 -5.15 2.00 -20.92
N GLU A 81 -5.20 1.46 -19.71
CA GLU A 81 -5.18 2.22 -18.47
C GLU A 81 -3.88 1.89 -17.74
N ILE A 82 -2.96 2.84 -17.75
CA ILE A 82 -1.76 2.79 -16.90
C ILE A 82 -2.07 3.68 -15.71
N GLN A 83 -2.22 3.10 -14.53
CA GLN A 83 -2.40 3.89 -13.31
C GLN A 83 -1.06 4.47 -12.85
N GLU A 84 -0.97 4.90 -11.60
CA GLU A 84 0.08 5.84 -11.20
C GLU A 84 1.40 5.16 -10.85
N ASN A 85 2.49 5.92 -11.01
CA ASN A 85 3.84 5.55 -10.60
C ASN A 85 4.28 4.20 -11.19
N CYS A 86 3.83 3.91 -12.42
CA CYS A 86 4.26 2.73 -13.15
C CYS A 86 5.63 2.97 -13.81
N SER A 87 6.40 1.90 -13.96
CA SER A 87 7.68 1.94 -14.68
C SER A 87 7.66 0.94 -15.84
N ILE A 88 7.62 1.47 -17.06
CA ILE A 88 7.53 0.67 -18.29
C ILE A 88 8.90 0.64 -18.96
N GLY A 89 9.55 -0.52 -18.93
CA GLY A 89 10.86 -0.74 -19.54
C GLY A 89 10.84 -0.61 -21.06
N LYS A 90 12.02 -0.41 -21.65
CA LYS A 90 12.17 -0.18 -23.10
C LYS A 90 11.55 -1.29 -23.96
N ARG A 91 11.02 -0.91 -25.12
CA ARG A 91 10.44 -1.83 -26.12
C ARG A 91 9.28 -2.68 -25.61
N CYS A 92 8.53 -2.19 -24.63
CA CYS A 92 7.29 -2.85 -24.27
C CYS A 92 6.23 -2.61 -25.34
N VAL A 93 5.38 -3.61 -25.55
CA VAL A 93 4.20 -3.50 -26.40
C VAL A 93 2.98 -3.80 -25.56
N ILE A 94 2.02 -2.86 -25.54
CA ILE A 94 0.73 -3.05 -24.88
C ILE A 94 -0.34 -2.93 -25.95
N SER A 95 -1.11 -4.00 -26.18
CA SER A 95 -2.11 -4.05 -27.22
C SER A 95 -3.49 -4.41 -26.68
N ALA A 96 -4.45 -3.48 -26.78
CA ALA A 96 -5.79 -3.63 -26.24
C ALA A 96 -6.87 -3.52 -27.31
N VAL A 97 -7.65 -4.59 -27.52
CA VAL A 97 -8.90 -4.53 -28.28
C VAL A 97 -10.05 -4.05 -27.39
N ASN A 98 -10.08 -4.53 -26.15
CA ASN A 98 -11.08 -4.22 -25.13
C ASN A 98 -10.47 -3.45 -23.96
N ARG A 99 -9.63 -4.10 -23.14
CA ARG A 99 -9.07 -3.45 -21.95
C ARG A 99 -7.79 -4.12 -21.42
N VAL A 100 -6.76 -3.30 -21.20
CA VAL A 100 -5.54 -3.63 -20.47
C VAL A 100 -5.34 -2.62 -19.35
N ILE A 101 -5.22 -3.09 -18.11
CA ILE A 101 -5.07 -2.27 -16.91
C ILE A 101 -3.76 -2.64 -16.21
N LEU A 102 -2.89 -1.66 -16.05
CA LEU A 102 -1.74 -1.75 -15.15
C LEU A 102 -2.10 -0.92 -13.92
N GLU A 103 -2.33 -1.59 -12.80
CA GLU A 103 -2.59 -0.89 -11.54
C GLU A 103 -1.35 -0.14 -11.05
N ASP A 104 -1.53 0.68 -10.02
CA ASP A 104 -0.46 1.51 -9.45
C ASP A 104 0.85 0.72 -9.19
N ARG A 105 1.98 1.37 -9.46
CA ARG A 105 3.32 0.87 -9.11
C ARG A 105 3.69 -0.46 -9.79
N VAL A 106 3.06 -0.78 -10.92
CA VAL A 106 3.49 -1.92 -11.75
C VAL A 106 4.80 -1.60 -12.44
N ILE A 107 5.69 -2.59 -12.45
CA ILE A 107 6.97 -2.52 -13.17
C ILE A 107 6.94 -3.53 -14.31
N LEU A 108 7.14 -3.06 -15.53
CA LEU A 108 7.43 -3.90 -16.69
C LEU A 108 8.92 -3.82 -17.01
N GLY A 109 9.57 -4.98 -17.10
CA GLY A 109 10.92 -5.11 -17.63
C GLY A 109 11.00 -4.76 -19.12
N ALA A 110 12.18 -4.85 -19.70
CA ALA A 110 12.35 -4.60 -21.12
C ALA A 110 11.68 -5.68 -21.98
N ASN A 111 11.16 -5.30 -23.14
CA ASN A 111 10.51 -6.18 -24.12
C ASN A 111 9.30 -6.97 -23.58
N VAL A 112 8.57 -6.44 -22.60
CA VAL A 112 7.33 -7.10 -22.15
C VAL A 112 6.23 -6.88 -23.18
N HIS A 113 5.47 -7.93 -23.48
CA HIS A 113 4.29 -7.87 -24.34
C HIS A 113 3.04 -8.14 -23.51
N VAL A 114 2.07 -7.23 -23.55
CA VAL A 114 0.79 -7.36 -22.86
C VAL A 114 -0.32 -7.23 -23.89
N SER A 115 -1.20 -8.23 -23.98
CA SER A 115 -2.35 -8.16 -24.88
C SER A 115 -3.59 -8.88 -24.35
N ASP A 116 -4.75 -8.27 -24.51
CA ASP A 116 -6.04 -8.88 -24.17
C ASP A 116 -6.60 -9.78 -25.29
N HIS A 117 -5.93 -9.88 -26.43
CA HIS A 117 -6.42 -10.61 -27.59
C HIS A 117 -5.30 -11.41 -28.26
N ASP A 118 -5.71 -12.31 -29.16
CA ASP A 118 -4.85 -13.01 -30.10
C ASP A 118 -5.57 -13.10 -31.44
N HIS A 119 -4.91 -13.54 -32.50
CA HIS A 119 -5.53 -13.79 -33.80
C HIS A 119 -6.44 -15.02 -33.76
N GLU A 120 -7.66 -14.88 -34.29
CA GLU A 120 -8.51 -16.04 -34.53
C GLU A 120 -7.91 -16.94 -35.62
N TYR A 121 -8.02 -18.26 -35.43
CA TYR A 121 -7.38 -19.26 -36.30
C TYR A 121 -8.24 -20.49 -36.56
N ARG A 122 -9.43 -20.57 -35.95
CA ARG A 122 -10.27 -21.78 -35.98
C ARG A 122 -10.96 -21.99 -37.33
N GLU A 123 -11.08 -20.99 -38.19
CA GLU A 123 -11.64 -21.14 -39.54
C GLU A 123 -10.60 -21.73 -40.51
N VAL A 124 -10.55 -23.06 -40.56
CA VAL A 124 -9.64 -23.79 -41.45
C VAL A 124 -9.93 -23.48 -42.92
N GLY A 125 -8.91 -23.04 -43.66
CA GLY A 125 -9.01 -22.70 -45.09
C GLY A 125 -9.12 -21.20 -45.38
N VAL A 126 -9.35 -20.39 -44.35
CA VAL A 126 -9.30 -18.92 -44.43
C VAL A 126 -7.94 -18.44 -43.89
N PRO A 127 -7.18 -17.59 -44.59
CA PRO A 127 -5.97 -17.00 -44.01
C PRO A 127 -6.25 -16.24 -42.70
N ILE A 128 -5.39 -16.42 -41.69
CA ILE A 128 -5.54 -15.87 -40.33
C ILE A 128 -5.88 -14.38 -40.31
N MET A 129 -5.24 -13.59 -41.17
CA MET A 129 -5.48 -12.14 -41.28
C MET A 129 -6.93 -11.74 -41.61
N PHE A 130 -7.74 -12.67 -42.13
CA PHE A 130 -9.15 -12.47 -42.44
C PHE A 130 -10.11 -13.00 -41.37
N GLN A 131 -9.59 -13.62 -40.30
CA GLN A 131 -10.42 -14.24 -39.25
C GLN A 131 -10.66 -13.33 -38.04
N GLY A 132 -9.93 -12.22 -37.91
CA GLY A 132 -10.08 -11.27 -36.81
C GLY A 132 -9.36 -11.70 -35.52
N ALA A 133 -9.96 -11.42 -34.37
CA ALA A 133 -9.39 -11.66 -33.03
C ALA A 133 -10.19 -12.74 -32.26
N THR A 134 -9.52 -13.46 -31.35
CA THR A 134 -10.08 -14.61 -30.62
C THR A 134 -11.19 -14.24 -29.63
N VAL A 135 -11.03 -13.15 -28.89
CA VAL A 135 -11.96 -12.68 -27.86
C VAL A 135 -11.99 -11.15 -27.91
N LEU A 136 -13.20 -10.57 -27.88
CA LEU A 136 -13.41 -9.11 -28.01
C LEU A 136 -13.76 -8.42 -26.69
N ASP A 137 -13.98 -9.18 -25.61
CA ASP A 137 -14.36 -8.71 -24.28
C ASP A 137 -13.39 -9.13 -23.18
N ALA A 138 -12.25 -9.74 -23.54
CA ALA A 138 -11.19 -10.13 -22.61
C ALA A 138 -10.54 -8.92 -21.96
N THR A 139 -10.04 -9.09 -20.73
CA THR A 139 -9.32 -8.04 -20.01
C THR A 139 -8.02 -8.58 -19.46
N VAL A 140 -6.95 -7.80 -19.59
CA VAL A 140 -5.72 -8.04 -18.82
C VAL A 140 -5.66 -7.04 -17.67
N THR A 141 -5.46 -7.54 -16.45
CA THR A 141 -5.16 -6.70 -15.29
C THR A 141 -3.86 -7.16 -14.65
N ILE A 142 -2.92 -6.24 -14.46
CA ILE A 142 -1.69 -6.45 -13.70
C ILE A 142 -1.81 -5.66 -12.40
N GLY A 143 -1.96 -6.39 -11.30
CA GLY A 143 -2.28 -5.85 -9.99
C GLY A 143 -1.14 -5.08 -9.35
N ARG A 144 -1.50 -4.18 -8.43
CA ARG A 144 -0.62 -3.19 -7.80
C ARG A 144 0.72 -3.75 -7.36
N GLY A 145 1.81 -3.03 -7.62
CA GLY A 145 3.14 -3.38 -7.13
C GLY A 145 3.71 -4.67 -7.72
N SER A 146 3.10 -5.24 -8.76
CA SER A 146 3.62 -6.41 -9.44
C SER A 146 4.78 -6.07 -10.37
N TRP A 147 5.66 -7.03 -10.56
CA TRP A 147 6.80 -6.93 -11.46
C TRP A 147 6.76 -8.02 -12.53
N ILE A 148 6.74 -7.61 -13.79
CA ILE A 148 6.94 -8.49 -14.93
C ILE A 148 8.39 -8.34 -15.40
N ALA A 149 9.19 -9.38 -15.25
CA ALA A 149 10.59 -9.33 -15.67
C ALA A 149 10.73 -9.35 -17.21
N ASN A 150 11.94 -9.06 -17.69
CA ASN A 150 12.23 -8.87 -19.10
C ASN A 150 11.72 -10.02 -19.99
N ASN A 151 11.23 -9.65 -21.18
CA ASN A 151 10.67 -10.57 -22.18
C ASN A 151 9.46 -11.40 -21.68
N GLY A 152 8.75 -10.92 -20.65
CA GLY A 152 7.48 -11.52 -20.24
C GLY A 152 6.39 -11.29 -21.29
N VAL A 153 5.52 -12.27 -21.48
CA VAL A 153 4.33 -12.18 -22.35
C VAL A 153 3.10 -12.43 -21.50
N ILE A 154 2.12 -11.56 -21.57
CA ILE A 154 0.81 -11.70 -20.93
C ILE A 154 -0.22 -11.64 -22.05
N ILE A 155 -1.01 -12.69 -22.24
CA ILE A 155 -1.95 -12.76 -23.36
C ILE A 155 -3.30 -13.40 -22.97
N GLY A 156 -4.38 -12.78 -23.43
CA GLY A 156 -5.77 -13.26 -23.28
C GLY A 156 -6.51 -12.60 -22.12
N ASP A 157 -7.43 -13.34 -21.50
CA ASP A 157 -8.20 -12.89 -20.34
C ASP A 157 -7.47 -13.30 -19.06
N VAL A 158 -6.68 -12.38 -18.48
CA VAL A 158 -5.71 -12.69 -17.42
C VAL A 158 -5.74 -11.65 -16.31
N HIS A 159 -5.94 -12.11 -15.09
CA HIS A 159 -5.74 -11.34 -13.87
C HIS A 159 -4.47 -11.78 -13.13
N ILE A 160 -3.45 -10.92 -13.13
CA ILE A 160 -2.29 -11.03 -12.26
C ILE A 160 -2.58 -10.22 -11.01
N GLY A 161 -2.65 -10.85 -9.85
CA GLY A 161 -2.91 -10.21 -8.57
C GLY A 161 -1.78 -9.30 -8.10
N ARG A 162 -1.98 -8.67 -6.95
CA ARG A 162 -1.07 -7.71 -6.31
C ARG A 162 0.27 -8.31 -5.91
N GLY A 163 1.34 -7.53 -6.03
CA GLY A 163 2.67 -7.90 -5.53
C GLY A 163 3.21 -9.19 -6.14
N CYS A 164 2.78 -9.53 -7.35
CA CYS A 164 3.24 -10.71 -8.06
C CYS A 164 4.58 -10.47 -8.74
N VAL A 165 5.35 -11.55 -8.92
CA VAL A 165 6.57 -11.53 -9.72
C VAL A 165 6.44 -12.55 -10.84
N VAL A 166 6.50 -12.07 -12.08
CA VAL A 166 6.59 -12.93 -13.26
C VAL A 166 8.03 -12.94 -13.74
N GLY A 167 8.66 -14.12 -13.72
CA GLY A 167 10.06 -14.27 -14.10
C GLY A 167 10.31 -14.01 -15.59
N ALA A 168 11.57 -13.75 -15.94
CA ALA A 168 11.95 -13.41 -17.31
C ALA A 168 11.62 -14.55 -18.30
N ASN A 169 11.29 -14.19 -19.54
CA ASN A 169 10.88 -15.12 -20.61
C ASN A 169 9.68 -16.02 -20.24
N SER A 170 8.78 -15.55 -19.37
CA SER A 170 7.57 -16.30 -19.00
C SER A 170 6.38 -15.89 -19.88
N VAL A 171 5.47 -16.83 -20.15
CA VAL A 171 4.22 -16.58 -20.90
C VAL A 171 3.03 -16.86 -19.99
N VAL A 172 2.33 -15.81 -19.58
CA VAL A 172 1.16 -15.87 -18.71
C VAL A 172 -0.09 -15.91 -19.59
N THR A 173 -0.83 -17.02 -19.47
CA THR A 173 -2.07 -17.28 -20.22
C THR A 173 -3.24 -17.61 -19.28
N GLY A 174 -3.12 -17.24 -18.01
CA GLY A 174 -4.11 -17.51 -16.97
C GLY A 174 -3.71 -16.86 -15.65
N ASP A 175 -4.68 -16.75 -14.76
CA ASP A 175 -4.58 -15.93 -13.56
C ASP A 175 -3.44 -16.33 -12.61
N ILE A 176 -2.84 -15.31 -11.98
CA ILE A 176 -1.84 -15.46 -10.93
C ILE A 176 -2.40 -14.80 -9.67
N PRO A 177 -2.62 -15.53 -8.57
CA PRO A 177 -3.12 -14.95 -7.32
C PRO A 177 -2.13 -13.97 -6.69
N ASP A 178 -2.62 -13.05 -5.84
CA ASP A 178 -1.79 -12.11 -5.08
C ASP A 178 -0.55 -12.74 -4.45
N TYR A 179 0.54 -11.98 -4.38
CA TYR A 179 1.77 -12.33 -3.68
C TYR A 179 2.31 -13.70 -4.10
N CYS A 180 2.36 -13.94 -5.42
CA CYS A 180 2.91 -15.15 -6.03
C CYS A 180 4.08 -14.85 -6.95
N VAL A 181 4.99 -15.82 -7.08
CA VAL A 181 6.06 -15.81 -8.09
C VAL A 181 5.74 -16.88 -9.12
N ALA A 182 5.60 -16.49 -10.38
CA ALA A 182 5.34 -17.39 -11.50
C ALA A 182 6.47 -17.35 -12.54
N VAL A 183 6.80 -18.50 -13.11
CA VAL A 183 7.83 -18.62 -14.15
C VAL A 183 7.45 -19.63 -15.23
N GLY A 184 8.04 -19.50 -16.42
CA GLY A 184 7.95 -20.48 -17.50
C GLY A 184 6.93 -20.14 -18.59
N SER A 185 6.82 -21.01 -19.59
CA SER A 185 5.88 -20.87 -20.72
C SER A 185 5.18 -22.22 -20.95
N PRO A 186 3.91 -22.37 -20.54
CA PRO A 186 3.10 -21.39 -19.81
C PRO A 186 3.60 -21.18 -18.38
N ALA A 187 3.38 -19.98 -17.83
CA ALA A 187 3.82 -19.61 -16.50
C ALA A 187 3.10 -20.43 -15.43
N ARG A 188 3.86 -20.86 -14.42
CA ARG A 188 3.36 -21.62 -13.26
C ARG A 188 3.89 -21.00 -11.98
N VAL A 189 3.02 -20.93 -10.97
CA VAL A 189 3.39 -20.41 -9.65
C VAL A 189 4.38 -21.37 -8.99
N ILE A 190 5.57 -20.86 -8.64
CA ILE A 190 6.63 -21.60 -7.96
C ILE A 190 6.84 -21.15 -6.52
N LYS A 191 6.38 -19.93 -6.17
CA LYS A 191 6.39 -19.44 -4.79
C LYS A 191 5.12 -18.66 -4.48
N CYS A 192 4.73 -18.70 -3.22
CA CYS A 192 3.54 -18.06 -2.70
C CYS A 192 3.90 -17.51 -1.31
N PHE A 193 3.72 -16.21 -1.08
CA PHE A 193 3.99 -15.61 0.23
C PHE A 193 3.02 -16.12 1.30
N ASP A 194 3.50 -16.57 2.44
CA ASP A 194 2.62 -16.90 3.56
C ASP A 194 2.60 -15.76 4.56
N PRO A 195 1.45 -15.07 4.73
CA PRO A 195 1.33 -13.98 5.68
C PRO A 195 1.59 -14.42 7.11
N VAL A 196 1.32 -15.68 7.49
CA VAL A 196 1.51 -16.14 8.87
C VAL A 196 2.98 -16.25 9.23
N THR A 197 3.76 -16.89 8.38
CA THR A 197 5.22 -17.02 8.62
C THR A 197 6.01 -15.78 8.18
N GLY A 198 5.43 -14.93 7.34
CA GLY A 198 6.14 -13.80 6.72
C GLY A 198 7.19 -14.25 5.70
N THR A 199 7.04 -15.45 5.10
CA THR A 199 8.04 -16.04 4.22
C THR A 199 7.47 -16.47 2.87
N TRP A 200 8.33 -16.58 1.86
CA TRP A 200 7.96 -17.14 0.56
C TRP A 200 8.02 -18.66 0.57
N LEU A 201 6.86 -19.31 0.55
CA LEU A 201 6.76 -20.77 0.48
C LEU A 201 6.97 -21.25 -0.96
N ARG A 202 7.74 -22.33 -1.13
CA ARG A 202 7.87 -23.02 -2.41
C ARG A 202 6.60 -23.82 -2.71
N VAL A 203 5.98 -23.54 -3.85
CA VAL A 203 4.83 -24.28 -4.37
C VAL A 203 5.34 -25.53 -5.11
N ARG A 204 4.71 -26.69 -4.85
CA ARG A 204 5.14 -27.99 -5.39
C ARG A 204 4.31 -28.38 -6.61
N ASP A 205 3.02 -28.15 -6.51
CA ASP A 205 2.00 -28.47 -7.49
C ASP A 205 0.77 -27.57 -7.25
N GLN A 206 -0.23 -27.69 -8.12
CA GLN A 206 -1.46 -26.90 -8.06
C GLN A 206 -2.27 -27.16 -6.78
N GLY A 207 -2.27 -28.39 -6.26
CA GLY A 207 -2.99 -28.73 -5.03
C GLY A 207 -2.39 -28.04 -3.81
N HIS A 208 -1.06 -28.00 -3.72
CA HIS A 208 -0.35 -27.25 -2.68
C HIS A 208 -0.66 -25.75 -2.76
N LEU A 209 -0.69 -25.17 -3.97
CA LEU A 209 -1.07 -23.78 -4.16
C LEU A 209 -2.49 -23.51 -3.64
N THR A 210 -3.47 -24.31 -4.06
CA THR A 210 -4.86 -24.17 -3.61
C THR A 210 -4.98 -24.24 -2.08
N GLN A 211 -4.21 -25.12 -1.43
CA GLN A 211 -4.18 -25.20 0.03
C GLN A 211 -3.65 -23.91 0.68
N VAL A 212 -2.52 -23.38 0.20
CA VAL A 212 -1.93 -22.13 0.73
C VAL A 212 -2.89 -20.96 0.55
N LEU A 213 -3.51 -20.84 -0.63
CA LEU A 213 -4.49 -19.78 -0.91
C LEU A 213 -5.72 -19.88 0.00
N ARG A 214 -6.22 -21.09 0.24
CA ARG A 214 -7.35 -21.32 1.16
C ARG A 214 -6.99 -20.93 2.60
N GLN A 215 -5.77 -21.22 3.04
CA GLN A 215 -5.29 -20.81 4.36
C GLN A 215 -5.22 -19.29 4.47
N ARG A 216 -4.68 -18.60 3.47
CA ARG A 216 -4.67 -17.12 3.42
C ARG A 216 -6.05 -16.51 3.58
N GLN A 217 -7.08 -17.07 2.93
CA GLN A 217 -8.45 -16.57 3.04
C GLN A 217 -9.03 -16.63 4.46
N GLN A 218 -8.50 -17.53 5.31
CA GLN A 218 -8.93 -17.72 6.70
C GLN A 218 -8.09 -16.94 7.71
N GLN A 219 -6.98 -16.34 7.26
CA GLN A 219 -6.08 -15.61 8.14
C GLN A 219 -6.66 -14.25 8.51
N LYS A 220 -6.32 -13.81 9.72
CA LYS A 220 -6.59 -12.44 10.17
C LYS A 220 -5.70 -11.47 9.36
N PRO A 221 -6.14 -10.22 9.20
CA PRO A 221 -5.28 -9.14 8.73
C PRO A 221 -3.99 -9.09 9.55
N VAL A 222 -2.90 -8.62 8.94
CA VAL A 222 -1.64 -8.40 9.64
C VAL A 222 -1.75 -7.16 10.50
N LEU A 223 -2.29 -6.08 9.94
CA LEU A 223 -2.37 -4.78 10.59
C LEU A 223 -3.80 -4.23 10.48
N SER A 224 -4.37 -3.84 11.62
CA SER A 224 -5.51 -2.93 11.65
C SER A 224 -5.02 -1.49 11.79
N VAL A 225 -5.53 -0.61 10.94
CA VAL A 225 -5.36 0.85 11.06
C VAL A 225 -6.70 1.42 11.50
N CYS A 226 -6.78 1.86 12.75
CA CYS A 226 -7.99 2.52 13.26
C CYS A 226 -7.85 4.03 13.10
N VAL A 227 -8.72 4.66 12.34
CA VAL A 227 -8.73 6.10 12.07
C VAL A 227 -9.78 6.74 12.97
N LEU A 228 -9.35 7.53 13.94
CA LEU A 228 -10.22 8.39 14.74
C LEU A 228 -10.51 9.65 13.95
N THR A 229 -11.78 10.02 13.82
CA THR A 229 -12.19 11.29 13.21
C THR A 229 -13.11 12.07 14.14
N ASP A 230 -12.97 13.39 14.19
CA ASP A 230 -13.73 14.29 15.05
C ASP A 230 -14.61 15.30 14.28
N GLY A 231 -14.65 15.20 12.95
CA GLY A 231 -15.54 15.98 12.10
C GLY A 231 -14.86 16.87 11.06
N ASP A 232 -13.52 16.88 10.95
CA ASP A 232 -12.83 17.59 9.86
C ASP A 232 -12.84 16.78 8.56
N LEU A 233 -13.77 17.14 7.66
CA LEU A 233 -13.92 16.46 6.37
C LEU A 233 -12.66 16.51 5.50
N ALA A 234 -11.95 17.63 5.45
CA ALA A 234 -10.81 17.78 4.56
C ALA A 234 -9.60 16.96 5.05
N ALA A 235 -9.35 16.96 6.36
CA ALA A 235 -8.35 16.11 6.97
C ALA A 235 -8.69 14.62 6.78
N PHE A 236 -9.94 14.24 7.02
CA PHE A 236 -10.44 12.88 6.84
C PHE A 236 -10.29 12.37 5.40
N GLU A 237 -10.72 13.16 4.42
CA GLU A 237 -10.60 12.83 2.99
C GLU A 237 -9.14 12.64 2.58
N THR A 238 -8.25 13.52 3.02
CA THR A 238 -6.82 13.42 2.73
C THR A 238 -6.23 12.14 3.31
N CYS A 239 -6.49 11.88 4.59
CA CYS A 239 -5.98 10.69 5.30
C CYS A 239 -6.47 9.39 4.66
N MET A 240 -7.78 9.28 4.43
CA MET A 240 -8.38 8.08 3.84
C MET A 240 -7.97 7.88 2.39
N SER A 241 -7.82 8.95 1.61
CA SER A 241 -7.37 8.84 0.22
C SER A 241 -5.96 8.25 0.14
N VAL A 242 -5.01 8.74 0.96
CA VAL A 242 -3.64 8.18 0.98
C VAL A 242 -3.65 6.74 1.47
N LEU A 243 -4.34 6.46 2.58
CA LEU A 243 -4.38 5.14 3.18
C LEU A 243 -5.01 4.10 2.26
N CYS A 244 -6.17 4.40 1.67
CA CYS A 244 -6.87 3.49 0.75
C CYS A 244 -6.15 3.37 -0.61
N LYS A 245 -5.47 4.44 -1.07
CA LYS A 245 -4.61 4.36 -2.25
C LYS A 245 -3.48 3.37 -2.03
N ASP A 246 -2.80 3.43 -0.88
CA ASP A 246 -1.78 2.43 -0.56
C ASP A 246 -2.39 1.03 -0.32
N ALA A 247 -3.44 0.92 0.48
CA ALA A 247 -3.99 -0.37 0.87
C ALA A 247 -4.67 -1.12 -0.28
N GLY A 248 -5.43 -0.41 -1.13
CA GLY A 248 -6.42 -1.03 -2.01
C GLY A 248 -7.30 -2.02 -1.23
N ASN A 249 -7.67 -3.13 -1.87
CA ASN A 249 -8.38 -4.26 -1.23
C ASN A 249 -7.43 -5.31 -0.63
N ASP A 250 -6.22 -4.93 -0.22
CA ASP A 250 -5.30 -5.88 0.40
C ASP A 250 -5.85 -6.38 1.74
N ARG A 251 -6.06 -7.70 1.80
CA ARG A 251 -6.59 -8.42 2.96
C ARG A 251 -5.61 -8.50 4.14
N MET A 252 -4.33 -8.16 3.92
CA MET A 252 -3.37 -7.98 5.01
C MET A 252 -3.67 -6.75 5.87
N LEU A 253 -4.48 -5.82 5.36
CA LEU A 253 -4.88 -4.60 6.06
C LEU A 253 -6.35 -4.64 6.44
N ASP A 254 -6.67 -4.02 7.56
CA ASP A 254 -8.03 -3.80 8.05
C ASP A 254 -8.16 -2.35 8.51
N ILE A 255 -8.89 -1.54 7.76
CA ILE A 255 -9.05 -0.13 8.03
C ILE A 255 -10.36 0.07 8.78
N VAL A 256 -10.29 0.64 9.97
CA VAL A 256 -11.44 0.87 10.85
C VAL A 256 -11.62 2.36 11.04
N VAL A 257 -12.65 2.94 10.42
CA VAL A 257 -13.02 4.34 10.65
C VAL A 257 -13.88 4.42 11.90
N CYS A 258 -13.38 5.09 12.93
CA CYS A 258 -14.05 5.32 14.21
C CYS A 258 -14.65 6.73 14.23
N ASP A 259 -15.85 6.85 13.67
CA ASP A 259 -16.57 8.11 13.51
C ASP A 259 -17.44 8.42 14.74
N ASN A 260 -17.27 9.61 15.31
CA ASN A 260 -18.07 10.06 16.45
C ASN A 260 -19.45 10.64 16.06
N GLY A 261 -19.71 10.78 14.77
CA GLY A 261 -20.95 11.35 14.23
C GLY A 261 -21.07 12.86 14.43
N ALA A 262 -19.95 13.56 14.68
CA ALA A 262 -19.93 15.02 14.83
C ALA A 262 -20.27 15.73 13.51
N ASP A 263 -19.81 15.20 12.37
CA ASP A 263 -20.12 15.71 11.04
C ASP A 263 -20.74 14.62 10.15
N LYS A 264 -21.94 14.88 9.65
CA LYS A 264 -22.65 13.97 8.73
C LYS A 264 -21.95 13.82 7.37
N ALA A 265 -21.20 14.83 6.93
CA ALA A 265 -20.43 14.75 5.70
C ALA A 265 -19.29 13.74 5.84
N VAL A 266 -18.55 13.78 6.97
CA VAL A 266 -17.53 12.77 7.31
C VAL A 266 -18.15 11.37 7.34
N THR A 267 -19.29 11.20 8.01
CA THR A 267 -20.00 9.91 8.03
C THR A 267 -20.34 9.43 6.62
N GLY A 268 -20.85 10.31 5.75
CA GLY A 268 -21.19 10.00 4.37
C GLY A 268 -19.96 9.59 3.54
N THR A 269 -18.86 10.32 3.66
CA THR A 269 -17.59 10.00 2.98
C THR A 269 -17.02 8.67 3.49
N ALA A 270 -17.07 8.40 4.81
CA ALA A 270 -16.64 7.12 5.37
C ALA A 270 -17.46 5.94 4.82
N GLN A 271 -18.77 6.11 4.65
CA GLN A 271 -19.65 5.11 4.00
C GLN A 271 -19.30 4.88 2.53
N ALA A 272 -18.91 5.94 1.81
CA ALA A 272 -18.44 5.82 0.44
C ALA A 272 -17.15 4.98 0.36
N PHE A 273 -16.18 5.21 1.24
CA PHE A 273 -14.98 4.37 1.34
C PHE A 273 -15.30 2.91 1.70
N CYS A 274 -16.23 2.66 2.63
CA CYS A 274 -16.68 1.29 2.95
C CYS A 274 -17.36 0.59 1.75
N SER A 275 -17.97 1.35 0.85
CA SER A 275 -18.61 0.81 -0.36
C SER A 275 -17.61 0.54 -1.47
N ALA A 276 -16.49 1.28 -1.49
CA ALA A 276 -15.44 1.15 -2.49
C ALA A 276 -14.38 0.10 -2.14
N PHE A 277 -14.18 -0.19 -0.85
CA PHE A 277 -13.11 -1.07 -0.37
C PHE A 277 -13.61 -2.12 0.62
N ASP A 278 -13.31 -3.40 0.33
CA ASP A 278 -13.73 -4.56 1.12
C ASP A 278 -13.08 -4.63 2.50
N ASN A 279 -11.92 -3.98 2.66
CA ASN A 279 -11.13 -3.96 3.89
C ASN A 279 -11.35 -2.68 4.73
N VAL A 280 -12.28 -1.81 4.35
CA VAL A 280 -12.64 -0.60 5.11
C VAL A 280 -13.98 -0.82 5.83
N ARG A 281 -14.04 -0.45 7.11
CA ARG A 281 -15.24 -0.60 7.93
C ARG A 281 -15.48 0.63 8.81
N LEU A 282 -16.74 1.02 8.91
CA LEU A 282 -17.19 2.11 9.78
C LEU A 282 -17.66 1.57 11.13
N VAL A 283 -17.16 2.17 12.21
CA VAL A 283 -17.62 1.99 13.58
C VAL A 283 -18.12 3.35 14.06
N GLN A 284 -19.41 3.44 14.34
CA GLN A 284 -20.00 4.64 14.93
C GLN A 284 -19.82 4.61 16.44
N ASP A 285 -19.12 5.61 16.98
CA ASP A 285 -18.96 5.84 18.40
C ASP A 285 -19.53 7.21 18.78
N THR A 286 -20.85 7.27 18.92
CA THR A 286 -21.57 8.52 19.24
C THR A 286 -21.37 9.03 20.67
N THR A 287 -20.46 8.41 21.43
CA THR A 287 -20.20 8.85 22.80
C THR A 287 -19.26 10.06 22.81
N ALA A 288 -19.66 11.12 23.52
CA ALA A 288 -18.83 12.29 23.77
C ALA A 288 -17.77 11.95 24.83
N GLU A 289 -16.82 11.08 24.44
CA GLU A 289 -15.72 10.64 25.29
C GLU A 289 -14.42 11.36 24.95
N GLU A 290 -13.56 11.49 25.97
CA GLU A 290 -12.21 12.00 25.80
C GLU A 290 -11.32 11.03 25.01
N PHE A 291 -10.21 11.56 24.49
CA PHE A 291 -9.32 10.87 23.57
C PHE A 291 -8.88 9.47 24.03
N ASP A 292 -8.42 9.29 25.28
CA ASP A 292 -7.88 8.00 25.74
C ASP A 292 -8.94 6.88 25.68
N ARG A 293 -10.20 7.18 26.04
CA ARG A 293 -11.29 6.19 25.94
C ARG A 293 -11.62 5.85 24.50
N ARG A 294 -11.68 6.86 23.60
CA ARG A 294 -11.87 6.63 22.16
C ARG A 294 -10.74 5.77 21.59
N TYR A 295 -9.50 6.07 21.97
CA TYR A 295 -8.30 5.32 21.61
C TYR A 295 -8.38 3.86 22.08
N LEU A 296 -8.72 3.61 23.34
CA LEU A 296 -8.88 2.27 23.91
C LEU A 296 -10.01 1.46 23.23
N ARG A 297 -11.10 2.14 22.84
CA ARG A 297 -12.18 1.51 22.08
C ARG A 297 -11.76 1.16 20.66
N ALA A 298 -11.06 2.07 19.97
CA ALA A 298 -10.52 1.82 18.64
C ALA A 298 -9.58 0.59 18.63
N LEU A 299 -8.69 0.48 19.61
CA LEU A 299 -7.85 -0.72 19.81
C LEU A 299 -8.67 -2.02 19.93
N ALA A 300 -9.86 -1.96 20.52
CA ALA A 300 -10.74 -3.11 20.68
C ALA A 300 -11.49 -3.50 19.39
N GLN A 301 -11.57 -2.60 18.39
CA GLN A 301 -12.21 -2.88 17.09
C GLN A 301 -11.28 -3.56 16.08
N ALA A 302 -9.98 -3.59 16.37
CA ALA A 302 -8.97 -4.18 15.51
C ALA A 302 -9.15 -5.69 15.34
N LYS A 303 -9.11 -6.15 14.08
CA LYS A 303 -9.09 -7.58 13.73
C LYS A 303 -7.70 -8.09 13.40
N GLY A 304 -6.75 -7.19 13.13
CA GLY A 304 -5.39 -7.51 12.76
C GLY A 304 -4.58 -8.10 13.91
N GLU A 305 -3.52 -8.84 13.57
CA GLU A 305 -2.52 -9.28 14.55
C GLU A 305 -1.87 -8.10 15.28
N PHE A 306 -1.67 -7.01 14.54
CA PHE A 306 -1.20 -5.73 15.04
C PHE A 306 -2.25 -4.64 14.84
N VAL A 307 -2.17 -3.58 15.65
CA VAL A 307 -3.06 -2.43 15.57
C VAL A 307 -2.28 -1.13 15.73
N THR A 308 -2.53 -0.19 14.83
CA THR A 308 -2.17 1.23 14.96
C THR A 308 -3.46 2.03 15.05
N VAL A 309 -3.49 3.05 15.91
CA VAL A 309 -4.60 4.00 15.97
C VAL A 309 -4.05 5.36 15.57
N ILE A 310 -4.62 5.98 14.55
CA ILE A 310 -4.26 7.31 14.07
C ILE A 310 -5.44 8.26 14.24
N GLU A 311 -5.17 9.56 14.31
CA GLU A 311 -6.17 10.59 14.05
C GLU A 311 -6.14 10.92 12.55
N ASP A 312 -7.27 11.34 11.97
CA ASP A 312 -7.34 11.77 10.56
C ASP A 312 -6.36 12.90 10.23
N LYS A 313 -6.14 13.82 11.15
CA LYS A 313 -5.10 14.87 11.06
C LYS A 313 -3.66 14.37 11.18
N ASP A 314 -3.43 13.12 11.56
CA ASP A 314 -2.09 12.50 11.72
C ASP A 314 -1.92 11.31 10.75
N GLY A 315 -2.38 11.49 9.50
CA GLY A 315 -2.45 10.45 8.49
C GLY A 315 -1.10 9.91 8.01
N PHE A 316 -1.14 8.78 7.30
CA PHE A 316 0.03 8.20 6.66
C PHE A 316 0.60 9.09 5.57
N ALA A 317 1.93 9.14 5.46
CA ALA A 317 2.57 9.59 4.24
C ALA A 317 2.37 8.54 3.14
N HIS A 318 2.51 8.93 1.88
CA HIS A 318 2.52 7.99 0.76
C HIS A 318 3.57 6.89 0.98
N ASN A 319 3.16 5.64 0.84
CA ASN A 319 3.91 4.42 1.13
C ASN A 319 4.13 4.10 2.62
N GLY A 320 3.67 4.94 3.55
CA GLY A 320 3.94 4.79 4.97
C GLY A 320 3.40 3.49 5.58
N VAL A 321 2.24 3.03 5.12
CA VAL A 321 1.66 1.77 5.60
C VAL A 321 2.51 0.55 5.20
N TYR A 322 3.17 0.58 4.04
CA TYR A 322 4.09 -0.50 3.62
C TYR A 322 5.34 -0.56 4.48
N HIS A 323 5.82 0.59 4.96
CA HIS A 323 6.93 0.65 5.91
C HIS A 323 6.59 -0.05 7.22
N ILE A 324 5.39 0.17 7.76
CA ILE A 324 4.91 -0.57 8.94
C ILE A 324 4.80 -2.06 8.65
N LEU A 325 4.14 -2.45 7.55
CA LEU A 325 4.01 -3.86 7.18
C LEU A 325 5.38 -4.55 7.04
N HIS A 326 6.34 -3.90 6.39
CA HIS A 326 7.69 -4.42 6.21
C HIS A 326 8.38 -4.67 7.56
N ALA A 327 8.32 -3.70 8.49
CA ALA A 327 8.86 -3.90 9.82
C ALA A 327 8.12 -5.01 10.60
N LEU A 328 6.81 -5.14 10.47
CA LEU A 328 6.04 -6.21 11.14
C LEU A 328 6.41 -7.60 10.62
N PHE A 329 6.58 -7.80 9.31
CA PHE A 329 6.94 -9.11 8.76
C PHE A 329 8.27 -9.64 9.27
N GLY A 330 9.26 -8.76 9.47
CA GLY A 330 10.55 -9.13 10.04
C GLY A 330 10.53 -9.33 11.57
N ASN A 331 9.49 -8.84 12.26
CA ASN A 331 9.51 -8.64 13.70
C ASN A 331 8.17 -8.99 14.39
N ARG A 332 7.47 -10.04 13.93
CA ARG A 332 6.16 -10.45 14.47
C ARG A 332 6.15 -10.83 15.95
N THR A 333 7.32 -11.10 16.53
CA THR A 333 7.45 -11.41 17.96
C THR A 333 7.46 -10.16 18.85
N CYS A 334 7.58 -8.97 18.27
CA CYS A 334 7.58 -7.73 19.03
C CYS A 334 6.18 -7.38 19.55
N SER A 335 6.10 -6.93 20.80
CA SER A 335 4.84 -6.49 21.41
C SER A 335 4.46 -5.07 21.00
N VAL A 336 5.48 -4.27 20.66
CA VAL A 336 5.35 -2.86 20.27
C VAL A 336 6.25 -2.58 19.06
N LEU A 337 5.74 -1.81 18.11
CA LEU A 337 6.52 -1.15 17.07
C LEU A 337 6.37 0.37 17.22
N LEU A 338 7.49 1.07 17.23
CA LEU A 338 7.58 2.52 17.30
C LEU A 338 8.04 3.08 15.97
N SER A 339 7.26 3.99 15.39
CA SER A 339 7.55 4.65 14.12
C SER A 339 8.21 6.00 14.34
N GLN A 340 9.43 6.16 13.85
CA GLN A 340 10.21 7.39 13.89
C GLN A 340 10.18 8.05 12.51
N ASN A 341 9.42 9.13 12.40
CA ASN A 341 9.37 9.92 11.18
C ASN A 341 10.67 10.69 11.01
N VAL A 342 11.51 10.27 10.07
CA VAL A 342 12.76 10.95 9.70
C VAL A 342 12.92 10.95 8.19
N ASN A 343 13.51 12.02 7.66
CA ASN A 343 13.83 12.12 6.23
C ASN A 343 15.08 11.29 5.87
N GLN A 344 14.97 9.97 5.99
CA GLN A 344 16.02 9.00 5.67
C GLN A 344 15.41 7.75 5.03
N MET A 345 16.25 6.94 4.38
CA MET A 345 15.84 5.63 3.87
C MET A 345 15.26 4.78 5.00
N PHE A 346 14.21 4.03 4.67
CA PHE A 346 13.54 3.17 5.62
C PHE A 346 14.50 2.13 6.22
N SER A 347 14.49 2.02 7.54
CA SER A 347 15.22 1.00 8.29
C SER A 347 14.45 0.61 9.54
N TYR A 348 14.85 -0.49 10.18
CA TYR A 348 14.32 -0.85 11.48
C TYR A 348 15.39 -1.49 12.37
N GLN A 349 15.19 -1.38 13.67
CA GLN A 349 16.00 -2.01 14.71
C GLN A 349 15.12 -2.65 15.77
N THR A 350 15.64 -3.65 16.47
CA THR A 350 14.93 -4.35 17.54
C THR A 350 15.64 -4.19 18.87
N GLY A 351 14.85 -4.30 19.94
CA GLY A 351 15.35 -4.34 21.31
C GLY A 351 14.35 -5.05 22.20
N SER A 352 14.60 -5.05 23.51
CA SER A 352 13.69 -5.66 24.48
C SER A 352 13.69 -4.92 25.81
N GLY A 353 12.53 -4.95 26.47
CA GLY A 353 12.33 -4.39 27.79
C GLY A 353 12.08 -2.88 27.80
N TRP A 354 11.32 -2.43 28.79
CA TRP A 354 10.94 -1.04 28.97
C TRP A 354 12.13 -0.09 29.14
N GLY A 355 13.11 -0.45 29.98
CA GLY A 355 14.25 0.43 30.28
C GLY A 355 15.07 0.84 29.05
N ASN A 356 15.29 -0.07 28.09
CA ASN A 356 15.95 0.25 26.83
C ASN A 356 15.02 1.05 25.91
N TYR A 357 13.75 0.66 25.83
CA TYR A 357 12.74 1.28 24.98
C TYR A 357 12.48 2.75 25.34
N ALA A 358 12.43 3.08 26.63
CA ALA A 358 12.10 4.42 27.12
C ALA A 358 13.06 5.50 26.58
N ASN A 359 14.32 5.14 26.31
CA ASN A 359 15.32 6.02 25.71
C ASN A 359 14.98 6.45 24.27
N HIS A 360 14.10 5.72 23.59
CA HIS A 360 13.70 5.97 22.21
C HIS A 360 12.39 6.78 22.07
N LEU A 361 11.72 7.11 23.19
CA LEU A 361 10.41 7.80 23.21
C LEU A 361 10.49 9.32 23.00
N PHE A 362 11.68 9.91 23.09
CA PHE A 362 11.91 11.35 22.94
C PHE A 362 13.10 11.58 21.99
N PRO A 363 13.18 12.71 21.23
CA PRO A 363 12.34 13.91 21.29
C PRO A 363 11.10 13.96 20.35
N HIS A 364 10.86 12.97 19.48
CA HIS A 364 9.81 13.05 18.44
C HIS A 364 8.88 11.82 18.37
N THR A 365 8.77 11.03 19.44
CA THR A 365 8.29 9.64 19.35
C THR A 365 7.31 9.23 20.46
N TYR A 366 6.67 10.21 21.11
CA TYR A 366 5.69 9.96 22.17
C TYR A 366 4.24 10.08 21.70
N GLU A 367 4.01 10.27 20.40
CA GLU A 367 2.67 10.51 19.85
C GLU A 367 1.91 9.17 19.67
N PRO A 368 0.61 9.10 20.02
CA PRO A 368 -0.16 7.85 19.96
C PRO A 368 -0.16 7.17 18.59
N PHE A 369 -0.23 7.95 17.51
CA PHE A 369 -0.29 7.46 16.13
C PHE A 369 0.98 6.77 15.64
N ARG A 370 2.11 7.02 16.32
CA ARG A 370 3.41 6.42 15.98
C ARG A 370 3.59 5.02 16.54
N VAL A 371 2.64 4.53 17.34
CA VAL A 371 2.78 3.29 18.08
C VAL A 371 1.83 2.24 17.52
N THR A 372 2.41 1.11 17.14
CA THR A 372 1.69 -0.10 16.75
C THR A 372 1.84 -1.14 17.86
N PHE A 373 0.74 -1.76 18.27
CA PHE A 373 0.74 -2.80 19.29
C PHE A 373 0.43 -4.17 18.70
N GLN A 374 0.96 -5.23 19.31
CA GLN A 374 0.38 -6.56 19.12
C GLN A 374 -1.01 -6.60 19.76
N THR A 375 -2.04 -6.82 18.93
CA THR A 375 -3.46 -6.66 19.31
C THR A 375 -3.86 -7.55 20.48
N GLN A 376 -3.37 -8.80 20.52
CA GLN A 376 -3.70 -9.73 21.60
C GLN A 376 -3.11 -9.29 22.93
N LEU A 377 -1.87 -8.78 22.95
CA LEU A 377 -1.20 -8.35 24.17
C LEU A 377 -1.88 -7.10 24.74
N VAL A 378 -2.09 -6.07 23.92
CA VAL A 378 -2.67 -4.82 24.39
C VAL A 378 -4.11 -5.01 24.90
N ASN A 379 -4.89 -5.89 24.25
CA ASN A 379 -6.23 -6.21 24.71
C ASN A 379 -6.27 -7.07 25.98
N GLY A 380 -5.22 -7.86 26.23
CA GLY A 380 -5.07 -8.69 27.44
C GLY A 380 -4.65 -7.93 28.69
N ILE A 381 -4.31 -6.63 28.60
CA ILE A 381 -3.95 -5.81 29.76
C ILE A 381 -5.22 -5.55 30.60
N ALA A 382 -5.32 -6.21 31.75
CA ALA A 382 -6.50 -6.18 32.63
C ALA A 382 -6.92 -4.77 33.09
N ASP A 383 -5.95 -3.90 33.36
CA ASP A 383 -6.13 -2.53 33.85
C ASP A 383 -5.77 -1.49 32.77
N LYS A 384 -5.99 -1.81 31.49
CA LYS A 384 -5.69 -0.91 30.35
C LYS A 384 -6.35 0.47 30.47
N ALA A 385 -7.51 0.56 31.10
CA ALA A 385 -8.23 1.81 31.33
C ALA A 385 -7.79 2.56 32.60
N ARG A 386 -6.83 2.04 33.38
CA ARG A 386 -6.37 2.64 34.66
C ARG A 386 -5.87 4.07 34.51
N LYS A 387 -5.35 4.41 33.33
CA LYS A 387 -4.81 5.73 33.01
C LYS A 387 -5.65 6.46 31.95
N ALA A 388 -6.87 6.01 31.67
CA ALA A 388 -7.80 6.74 30.81
C ALA A 388 -8.10 8.14 31.40
N GLY A 389 -8.23 9.14 30.55
CA GLY A 389 -8.35 10.55 30.91
C GLY A 389 -7.04 11.22 31.31
N THR A 390 -5.89 10.56 31.11
CA THR A 390 -4.58 11.19 31.38
C THR A 390 -3.94 11.80 30.14
N GLY A 391 -4.42 11.45 28.94
CA GLY A 391 -3.78 11.78 27.66
C GLY A 391 -2.47 11.01 27.44
N CYS A 392 -2.18 10.01 28.27
CA CYS A 392 -0.96 9.22 28.26
C CYS A 392 -1.26 7.71 28.31
N SER A 393 -2.49 7.31 27.96
CA SER A 393 -2.88 5.90 28.01
C SER A 393 -2.02 5.03 27.10
N HIS A 394 -1.68 5.49 25.90
CA HIS A 394 -0.77 4.78 24.99
C HIS A 394 0.64 4.57 25.57
N LEU A 395 1.17 5.51 26.35
CA LEU A 395 2.47 5.34 27.04
C LEU A 395 2.38 4.27 28.14
N PHE A 396 1.27 4.27 28.89
CA PHE A 396 1.02 3.23 29.89
C PHE A 396 0.89 1.84 29.25
N LEU A 397 0.22 1.73 28.10
CA LEU A 397 0.11 0.47 27.36
C LEU A 397 1.47 -0.02 26.86
N GLN A 398 2.32 0.89 26.33
CA GLN A 398 3.69 0.55 25.93
C GLN A 398 4.50 0.00 27.10
N TYR A 399 4.44 0.66 28.26
CA TYR A 399 5.06 0.16 29.49
C TYR A 399 4.58 -1.24 29.81
N ARG A 400 3.26 -1.47 29.83
CA ARG A 400 2.69 -2.78 30.16
C ARG A 400 3.04 -3.89 29.18
N CYS A 401 3.18 -3.56 27.90
CA CYS A 401 3.67 -4.48 26.89
C CYS A 401 5.18 -4.75 26.97
N LEU A 402 5.98 -3.99 27.75
CA LEU A 402 7.44 -4.10 27.73
C LEU A 402 8.07 -4.37 29.12
N SER A 403 7.35 -4.13 30.21
CA SER A 403 7.84 -4.40 31.58
C SER A 403 8.14 -5.89 31.85
N ALA A 404 7.55 -6.80 31.07
CA ALA A 404 7.86 -8.23 31.15
C ALA A 404 9.07 -8.65 30.30
N GLY A 405 9.88 -7.69 29.81
CA GLY A 405 11.05 -7.96 28.97
C GLY A 405 10.72 -8.32 27.52
N GLN A 406 9.50 -8.02 27.04
CA GLN A 406 9.10 -8.32 25.66
C GLN A 406 9.92 -7.50 24.64
N ALA A 407 10.00 -8.02 23.42
CA ALA A 407 10.71 -7.38 22.32
C ALA A 407 9.91 -6.20 21.74
N TYR A 408 10.62 -5.18 21.25
CA TYR A 408 10.07 -4.07 20.49
C TYR A 408 10.81 -3.89 19.18
N CYS A 409 10.16 -3.24 18.21
CA CYS A 409 10.74 -2.80 16.95
C CYS A 409 10.69 -1.27 16.87
N ILE A 410 11.72 -0.65 16.31
CA ILE A 410 11.73 0.78 15.96
C ILE A 410 11.89 0.86 14.46
N ALA A 411 10.88 1.37 13.77
CA ALA A 411 10.87 1.60 12.34
C ALA A 411 11.16 3.08 12.07
N THR A 412 12.07 3.38 11.16
CA THR A 412 12.61 4.72 10.93
C THR A 412 12.50 5.05 9.45
N GLY A 413 11.84 6.15 9.08
CA GLY A 413 11.64 6.58 7.69
C GLY A 413 10.51 7.60 7.55
N ILE A 414 10.06 7.90 6.33
CA ILE A 414 8.88 8.76 6.09
C ILE A 414 7.62 7.88 6.15
N ILE A 415 6.98 7.82 7.30
CA ILE A 415 5.83 6.94 7.59
C ILE A 415 4.53 7.74 7.70
N PHE A 416 4.57 8.89 8.35
CA PHE A 416 3.40 9.75 8.58
C PHE A 416 3.61 11.11 7.93
N MET A 417 2.52 11.80 7.63
CA MET A 417 2.59 13.18 7.14
C MET A 417 3.23 14.08 8.20
N ASP A 418 4.12 14.97 7.76
CA ASP A 418 4.72 15.97 8.64
C ASP A 418 3.89 17.25 8.53
N HIS A 419 3.11 17.56 9.57
CA HIS A 419 2.25 18.75 9.57
C HIS A 419 2.98 20.03 9.98
N GLY A 420 4.31 19.97 10.15
CA GLY A 420 5.12 21.10 10.61
C GLY A 420 4.86 21.45 12.07
N ALA A 421 5.88 21.94 12.77
CA ALA A 421 5.82 22.23 14.21
C ALA A 421 4.72 23.24 14.62
N GLU A 422 4.12 23.97 13.68
CA GLU A 422 3.08 24.97 13.94
C GLU A 422 1.67 24.38 14.14
N THR A 423 1.43 23.14 13.69
CA THR A 423 0.18 22.40 13.93
C THR A 423 0.33 21.30 14.98
N ALA A 424 1.51 21.15 15.60
CA ALA A 424 1.67 20.49 16.89
C ALA A 424 0.99 21.33 18.01
N GLY A 425 -0.19 21.85 17.73
CA GLY A 425 -1.05 22.57 18.62
C GLY A 425 -1.56 21.57 19.66
N THR A 426 -1.15 21.77 20.91
CA THR A 426 -2.02 22.20 22.02
C THR A 426 -3.33 21.45 22.31
N ASP A 427 -3.74 20.47 21.53
CA ASP A 427 -5.05 19.81 21.60
C ASP A 427 -4.97 18.45 22.31
N ARG A 428 -3.76 17.93 22.53
CA ARG A 428 -3.55 16.67 23.27
C ARG A 428 -3.56 16.83 24.79
N GLY A 429 -3.94 18.00 25.29
CA GLY A 429 -4.08 18.31 26.73
C GLY A 429 -2.79 18.22 27.56
N ARG A 430 -1.64 17.86 26.96
CA ARG A 430 -0.36 17.77 27.66
C ARG A 430 0.87 18.18 26.86
N SER A 431 1.79 18.88 27.52
CA SER A 431 3.12 19.21 27.00
C SER A 431 4.03 17.98 26.96
N MET A 432 5.09 18.05 26.14
CA MET A 432 6.17 17.05 26.09
C MET A 432 6.74 16.75 27.49
N GLU A 433 6.87 17.78 28.33
CA GLU A 433 7.36 17.66 29.71
C GLU A 433 6.43 16.80 30.58
N GLN A 434 5.10 16.94 30.42
CA GLN A 434 4.14 16.14 31.16
C GLN A 434 4.14 14.66 30.71
N CYS A 435 4.39 14.39 29.43
CA CYS A 435 4.59 13.02 28.94
C CYS A 435 5.90 12.43 29.47
N ARG A 436 6.98 13.22 29.51
CA ARG A 436 8.28 12.82 30.08
C ARG A 436 8.16 12.47 31.56
N ALA A 437 7.56 13.36 32.37
CA ALA A 437 7.33 13.11 33.79
C ALA A 437 6.48 11.85 34.03
N PHE A 438 5.52 11.56 33.13
CA PHE A 438 4.74 10.33 33.20
C PHE A 438 5.60 9.09 32.94
N VAL A 439 6.44 9.08 31.90
CA VAL A 439 7.38 7.97 31.59
C VAL A 439 8.37 7.74 32.75
N GLU A 440 8.89 8.81 33.34
CA GLU A 440 9.76 8.75 34.52
C GLU A 440 9.03 8.13 35.71
N SER A 441 7.77 8.51 35.95
CA SER A 441 6.96 7.94 37.04
C SER A 441 6.66 6.45 36.87
N LEU A 442 6.53 5.96 35.63
CA LEU A 442 6.35 4.53 35.36
C LEU A 442 7.63 3.75 35.64
N SER A 443 8.78 4.34 35.29
CA SER A 443 10.10 3.73 35.47
C SER A 443 10.50 3.67 36.95
N ALA A 444 10.13 4.68 37.74
CA ALA A 444 10.35 4.69 39.19
C ALA A 444 9.57 3.59 39.92
N GLY A 445 8.40 3.19 39.41
CA GLY A 445 7.59 2.10 39.97
C GLY A 445 8.15 0.69 39.75
N GLU A 446 9.15 0.51 38.87
CA GLU A 446 9.87 -0.77 38.73
C GLU A 446 10.89 -0.98 39.86
N THR A 447 11.49 0.11 40.36
CA THR A 447 12.45 0.07 41.48
C THR A 447 11.80 -0.33 42.82
N GLU A 448 10.58 0.13 43.11
CA GLU A 448 9.87 -0.20 44.38
C GLU A 448 9.31 -1.63 44.43
N LYS A 449 9.24 -2.35 43.31
CA LYS A 449 8.80 -3.77 43.26
C LYS A 449 9.96 -4.77 43.18
N ALA A 450 11.18 -4.27 42.99
CA ALA A 450 12.41 -5.07 42.89
C ALA A 450 13.21 -5.08 44.21
N GLU A 451 12.81 -4.26 45.20
CA GLU A 451 13.20 -4.34 46.62
C GLU A 451 12.14 -5.10 47.41
#